data_AF-A0A9P6BVP1-F1
#
_entry.id   AF-A0A9P6BVP1-F1
#
_cell.length_a   1.000
_cell.length_b   1.000
_cell.length_c   1.000
_cell.angle_alpha   90.00
_cell.angle_beta   90.00
_cell.angle_gamma   90.00
#
_symmetry.space_group_name_H-M   'P 1'
#
loop_
_entity.id
_entity.type
_entity.pdbx_description
1 polymer ?
#
loop_
_entity_poly.entity_id
_entity_poly.type
_entity_poly.pdbx_seq_one_letter_code
_entity_poly.pdbx_strand_id
1 'polypeptide(L)'
;VPLLWIISSRPESHLRAFFSRSDICASHREKEVPIDSNEACQDVERYLRSEFENIRQQYPYHISSTSPWPREGHFSMIARSALGHFVFASTVTKFI
;
A
#
# COMPACT_ATOMS: atom_id res chain seq x y z
N VAL A 1 14.84 -8.53 -30.25
CA VAL A 1 14.57 -8.95 -28.85
C VAL A 1 13.07 -8.92 -28.66
N PRO A 2 12.41 -9.94 -28.06
CA PRO A 2 10.97 -9.88 -27.80
C PRO A 2 10.65 -8.82 -26.73
N LEU A 3 9.55 -8.09 -26.91
CA LEU A 3 9.05 -7.08 -25.97
C LEU A 3 7.86 -7.65 -25.18
N LEU A 4 7.84 -7.41 -23.86
CA LEU A 4 6.72 -7.73 -22.98
C LEU A 4 6.16 -6.44 -22.39
N TRP A 5 4.84 -6.26 -22.50
CA TRP A 5 4.15 -5.10 -21.94
C TRP A 5 3.41 -5.49 -20.66
N ILE A 6 3.52 -4.67 -19.62
CA ILE A 6 2.70 -4.75 -18.41
C ILE A 6 1.92 -3.44 -18.32
N ILE A 7 0.59 -3.57 -18.24
CA ILE A 7 -0.32 -2.44 -18.08
C ILE A 7 -1.00 -2.61 -16.72
N SER A 8 -0.89 -1.60 -15.86
CA SER A 8 -1.62 -1.53 -14.60
C SER A 8 -2.68 -0.44 -14.68
N SER A 9 -3.87 -0.75 -14.20
CA SER A 9 -4.99 0.20 -14.17
C SER A 9 -5.93 -0.12 -13.03
N ARG A 10 -6.83 0.81 -12.71
CA ARG A 10 -8.02 0.51 -11.89
C ARG A 10 -9.00 -0.30 -12.75
N PRO A 11 -9.88 -1.11 -12.14
CA PRO A 11 -10.87 -1.91 -12.87
C PRO A 11 -12.03 -1.05 -13.43
N GLU A 12 -11.70 -0.01 -14.18
CA GLU A 12 -12.66 0.90 -14.80
C GLU A 12 -13.47 0.17 -15.87
N SER A 13 -14.77 0.44 -15.92
CA SER A 13 -15.72 -0.32 -16.75
C SER A 13 -15.34 -0.32 -18.24
N HIS A 14 -14.85 0.80 -18.76
CA HIS A 14 -14.43 0.92 -20.15
C HIS A 14 -13.18 0.08 -20.47
N LEU A 15 -12.25 -0.06 -19.53
CA LEU A 15 -11.06 -0.91 -19.69
C LEU A 15 -11.45 -2.39 -19.66
N ARG A 16 -12.26 -2.80 -18.67
CA ARG A 16 -12.76 -4.19 -18.58
C ARG A 16 -13.55 -4.59 -19.82
N ALA A 17 -14.38 -3.69 -20.35
CA ALA A 17 -15.12 -3.92 -21.59
C ALA A 17 -14.19 -4.08 -22.80
N PHE A 18 -13.14 -3.26 -22.91
CA PHE A 18 -12.18 -3.38 -24.01
C PHE A 18 -11.40 -4.71 -23.96
N PHE A 19 -10.86 -5.07 -22.80
CA PHE A 19 -10.03 -6.28 -22.66
C PHE A 19 -10.84 -7.58 -22.72
N SER A 20 -12.14 -7.55 -22.41
CA SER A 20 -13.02 -8.73 -22.54
C SER A 20 -13.48 -9.03 -23.97
N ARG A 21 -13.17 -8.18 -24.95
CA ARG A 21 -13.50 -8.46 -26.35
C ARG A 21 -12.78 -9.72 -26.84
N SER A 22 -13.47 -10.56 -27.60
CA SER A 22 -12.94 -11.85 -28.05
C SER A 22 -11.66 -11.74 -28.91
N ASP A 23 -11.51 -10.65 -29.65
CA ASP A 23 -10.32 -10.36 -30.46
C ASP A 23 -9.10 -9.91 -29.63
N ILE A 24 -9.31 -9.52 -28.38
CA ILE A 24 -8.25 -9.03 -27.46
C ILE A 24 -7.98 -10.01 -26.32
N CYS A 25 -8.98 -10.76 -25.85
CA CYS A 25 -8.86 -11.64 -24.70
C CYS A 25 -7.78 -12.72 -24.85
N ALA A 26 -7.50 -13.16 -26.09
CA ALA A 26 -6.48 -14.17 -26.38
C ALA A 26 -5.03 -13.63 -26.36
N SER A 27 -4.84 -12.30 -26.42
CA SER A 27 -3.53 -11.67 -26.58
C SER A 27 -2.89 -11.19 -25.28
N HIS A 28 -3.57 -11.33 -24.14
CA HIS A 28 -3.08 -10.87 -22.85
C HIS A 28 -3.43 -11.83 -21.71
N ARG A 29 -2.79 -11.61 -20.55
CA ARG A 29 -3.16 -12.24 -19.28
C ARG A 29 -3.58 -11.16 -18.31
N GLU A 30 -4.67 -11.39 -17.61
CA GLU A 30 -5.17 -10.49 -16.57
C GLU A 30 -4.88 -11.08 -15.18
N LYS A 31 -4.50 -10.21 -14.24
CA LYS A 31 -4.38 -10.55 -12.83
C LYS A 31 -4.91 -9.39 -12.00
N GLU A 32 -5.91 -9.65 -11.18
CA GLU A 32 -6.38 -8.70 -10.19
C GLU A 32 -5.40 -8.63 -9.00
N VAL A 33 -5.14 -7.42 -8.53
CA VAL A 33 -4.31 -7.15 -7.35
C VAL A 33 -5.14 -6.30 -6.38
N PRO A 34 -5.83 -6.93 -5.42
CA PRO A 34 -6.66 -6.20 -4.46
C PRO A 34 -5.78 -5.34 -3.55
N ILE A 35 -6.18 -4.09 -3.32
CA ILE A 35 -5.44 -3.19 -2.43
C ILE A 35 -5.56 -3.62 -0.97
N ASP A 36 -6.68 -4.21 -0.58
CA ASP A 36 -6.99 -4.64 0.77
C ASP A 36 -6.75 -6.14 1.00
N SER A 37 -5.89 -6.76 0.17
CA SER A 37 -5.43 -8.12 0.43
C SER A 37 -4.70 -8.19 1.77
N ASN A 38 -4.69 -9.37 2.39
CA ASN A 38 -3.98 -9.58 3.66
C ASN A 38 -2.48 -9.27 3.50
N GLU A 39 -1.88 -9.67 2.38
CA GLU A 39 -0.48 -9.38 2.05
C GLU A 39 -0.24 -7.87 1.91
N ALA A 40 -1.12 -7.16 1.18
CA ALA A 40 -1.01 -5.72 1.00
C ALA A 40 -1.15 -4.96 2.33
N CYS A 41 -2.07 -5.38 3.20
CA CYS A 41 -2.20 -4.81 4.55
C CYS A 41 -0.95 -5.06 5.39
N GLN A 42 -0.40 -6.29 5.37
CA GLN A 42 0.84 -6.62 6.08
C GLN A 42 2.04 -5.80 5.60
N ASP A 43 2.15 -5.58 4.29
CA ASP A 43 3.21 -4.76 3.70
C ASP A 43 3.11 -3.29 4.15
N VAL A 44 1.91 -2.72 4.17
CA VAL A 44 1.68 -1.36 4.68
C VAL A 44 1.93 -1.27 6.19
N GLU A 45 1.50 -2.25 6.97
CA GLU A 45 1.81 -2.30 8.41
C GLU A 45 3.32 -2.32 8.66
N ARG A 46 4.06 -3.13 7.90
CA ARG A 46 5.52 -3.18 7.98
C ARG A 46 6.15 -1.84 7.62
N TYR A 47 5.67 -1.18 6.57
CA TYR A 47 6.10 0.17 6.19
C TYR A 47 5.85 1.17 7.32
N LEU A 48 4.62 1.23 7.86
CA LEU A 48 4.26 2.13 8.95
C LEU A 48 5.14 1.91 10.19
N ARG A 49 5.40 0.66 10.58
CA ARG A 49 6.30 0.36 11.72
C ARG A 49 7.70 0.89 11.48
N SER A 50 8.24 0.70 10.27
CA SER A 50 9.56 1.22 9.89
C SER A 50 9.59 2.75 9.95
N GLU A 51 8.57 3.42 9.44
CA GLU A 51 8.53 4.89 9.40
C GLU A 51 8.35 5.51 10.79
N PHE A 52 7.51 4.93 11.65
CA PHE A 52 7.39 5.41 13.02
C PHE A 52 8.68 5.23 13.82
N GLU A 53 9.41 4.14 13.57
CA GLU A 53 10.74 3.94 14.15
C GLU A 53 11.75 4.98 13.61
N ASN A 54 11.72 5.29 12.31
CA ASN A 54 12.54 6.34 11.71
C ASN A 54 12.25 7.72 12.35
N ILE A 55 10.98 8.09 12.49
CA ILE A 55 10.57 9.35 13.13
C ILE A 55 11.03 9.38 14.59
N ARG A 56 10.85 8.28 15.33
CA ARG A 56 11.33 8.17 16.73
C ARG A 56 12.83 8.41 16.83
N GLN A 57 13.63 7.83 15.93
CA GLN A 57 15.07 8.02 15.90
C GLN A 57 15.49 9.44 15.52
N GLN A 58 14.69 10.13 14.70
CA GLN A 58 14.93 11.51 14.31
C GLN A 58 14.62 12.51 15.44
N TYR A 59 13.70 12.18 16.34
CA TYR A 59 13.26 13.05 17.44
C TYR A 59 13.44 12.43 18.84
N PRO A 60 14.66 12.02 19.24
CA PRO A 60 14.89 11.26 20.48
C PRO A 60 14.61 12.07 21.76
N TYR A 61 14.62 13.40 21.69
CA TYR A 61 14.31 14.27 22.82
C TYR A 61 12.81 14.52 23.01
N HIS A 62 12.00 14.29 21.97
CA HIS A 62 10.55 14.47 22.02
C HIS A 62 9.80 13.14 22.18
N ILE A 63 10.36 12.06 21.66
CA ILE A 63 9.74 10.74 21.66
C ILE A 63 10.59 9.81 22.53
N SER A 64 9.98 9.30 23.60
CA SER A 64 10.65 8.41 24.54
C SER A 64 11.17 7.15 23.85
N SER A 65 12.40 6.75 24.16
CA SER A 65 12.98 5.47 23.74
C SER A 65 12.51 4.28 24.58
N THR A 66 11.86 4.51 25.72
CA THR A 66 11.53 3.47 26.69
C THR A 66 10.14 2.85 26.47
N SER A 67 9.33 3.42 25.59
CA SER A 67 7.98 2.94 25.29
C SER A 67 7.80 2.83 23.77
N PRO A 68 7.00 1.85 23.29
CA PRO A 68 6.60 1.84 21.89
C PRO A 68 5.91 3.15 21.52
N TRP A 69 6.34 3.73 20.41
CA TRP A 69 5.76 4.91 19.82
C TRP A 69 5.50 4.66 18.32
N PRO A 70 4.28 4.91 17.84
CA PRO A 70 3.08 5.24 18.61
C PRO A 70 2.63 4.09 19.52
N ARG A 71 1.72 4.36 20.45
CA ARG A 71 1.07 3.28 21.24
C ARG A 71 0.38 2.32 20.28
N GLU A 72 0.38 1.03 20.59
CA GLU A 72 -0.16 0.00 19.68
C GLU A 72 -1.61 0.26 19.27
N GLY A 73 -2.46 0.78 20.17
CA GLY A 73 -3.84 1.14 19.81
C GLY A 73 -3.93 2.27 18.76
N HIS A 74 -3.05 3.27 18.81
CA HIS A 74 -2.97 4.31 17.79
C HIS A 74 -2.38 3.77 16.49
N PHE A 75 -1.36 2.92 16.59
CA PHE A 75 -0.79 2.22 15.43
C PHE A 75 -1.89 1.42 14.70
N SER A 76 -2.63 0.58 15.41
CA SER A 76 -3.71 -0.22 14.84
C SER A 76 -4.80 0.64 14.19
N MET A 77 -5.11 1.81 14.76
CA MET A 77 -6.07 2.75 14.16
C MET A 77 -5.57 3.29 12.82
N ILE A 78 -4.29 3.69 12.74
CA ILE A 78 -3.68 4.20 11.51
C ILE A 78 -3.56 3.08 10.48
N ALA A 79 -3.05 1.90 10.87
CA ALA A 79 -2.92 0.75 10.00
C ALA A 79 -4.27 0.30 9.41
N ARG A 80 -5.32 0.21 10.24
CA ARG A 80 -6.69 -0.11 9.77
C ARG A 80 -7.27 0.93 8.83
N SER A 81 -6.89 2.20 9.01
CA SER A 81 -7.32 3.28 8.10
C SER A 81 -6.58 3.23 6.77
N ALA A 82 -5.31 2.80 6.80
CA ALA A 82 -4.49 2.65 5.61
C ALA A 82 -4.86 1.40 4.79
N LEU A 83 -5.23 0.28 5.43
CA LEU A 83 -5.32 -1.03 4.76
C LEU A 83 -4.04 -1.28 3.95
N GLY A 84 -4.12 -1.71 2.69
CA GLY A 84 -2.95 -1.75 1.78
C GLY A 84 -2.71 -0.47 0.96
N HIS A 85 -3.29 0.67 1.33
CA HIS A 85 -3.05 1.95 0.65
C HIS A 85 -1.72 2.61 1.08
N PHE A 86 -0.64 2.27 0.38
CA PHE A 86 0.70 2.88 0.59
C PHE A 86 0.73 4.41 0.48
N VAL A 87 -0.01 5.01 -0.46
CA VAL A 87 -0.05 6.47 -0.62
C VAL A 87 -0.65 7.13 0.62
N PHE A 88 -1.70 6.54 1.20
CA PHE A 88 -2.28 7.03 2.45
C PHE A 88 -1.26 6.92 3.58
N ALA A 89 -0.67 5.74 3.79
CA ALA A 89 0.31 5.49 4.83
C ALA A 89 1.49 6.47 4.76
N SER A 90 2.09 6.63 3.58
CA SER A 90 3.24 7.52 3.36
C SER A 90 2.89 9.01 3.48
N THR A 91 1.64 9.38 3.27
CA THR A 91 1.18 10.76 3.49
C THR A 91 1.01 11.03 4.99
N VAL A 92 0.42 10.08 5.72
CA VAL A 92 0.27 10.19 7.18
C VAL A 92 1.62 10.27 7.88
N THR A 93 2.59 9.44 7.49
CA THR A 93 3.93 9.47 8.12
C THR A 93 4.70 10.76 7.85
N LYS A 94 4.47 11.42 6.70
CA LYS A 94 5.07 12.73 6.40
C LYS A 94 4.39 13.90 7.11
N PHE A 95 3.14 13.72 7.52
CA PHE A 95 2.40 14.73 8.26
C PHE A 95 2.76 14.74 9.76
N ILE A 96 3.15 13.58 10.28
CA ILE A 96 3.60 13.37 11.67
C ILE A 96 5.05 13.82 11.81
#